data_AF-A0A944NQS8-F1
#
_entry.id   AF-A0A944NQS8-F1
#
_cell.length_a   1.000
_cell.length_b   1.000
_cell.length_c   1.000
_cell.angle_alpha   90.00
_cell.angle_beta   90.00
_cell.angle_gamma   90.00
#
_symmetry.space_group_name_H-M   'P 1'
#
loop_
_entity.id
_entity.type
_entity.pdbx_description
1 polymer ?
#
loop_
_entity_poly.entity_id
_entity_poly.type
_entity_poly.pdbx_seq_one_letter_code
_entity_poly.pdbx_strand_id
1 'polypeptide(L)'
;MTSARKTLTIASLGKGFIASLVLAALITLATNWFMVREINSLNTSWAAHERSIIQKQSYVAMLRGAIGYGGMIHNFKNYLLRHDTRYLLGSHKSMLETTIVITGYRVLGVSQKEKNALDDLQNVVEEYRGAITRAEALININFPTDQIDRQVSVDDTPAMRALLGLSNAVASLRQSKAKVVSGEINALASRINVSAMGIGALLVILILALAWFLRTRLINPLGNLVAAFDR
;
A
#
# COMPACT_ATOMS: atom_id res chain seq x y z
N MET A 1 51.48 42.76 -30.57
CA MET A 1 51.69 41.30 -30.52
C MET A 1 50.33 40.63 -30.67
N THR A 2 50.05 40.11 -31.86
CA THR A 2 48.75 39.54 -32.25
C THR A 2 48.64 38.10 -31.76
N SER A 3 47.64 37.84 -30.92
CA SER A 3 47.34 36.50 -30.40
C SER A 3 46.93 35.57 -31.55
N ALA A 4 47.71 34.50 -31.76
CA ALA A 4 47.40 33.46 -32.75
C ALA A 4 46.14 32.70 -32.32
N ARG A 5 45.03 32.87 -33.05
CA ARG A 5 43.83 32.05 -32.88
C ARG A 5 44.16 30.60 -33.24
N LYS A 6 44.30 29.73 -32.24
CA LYS A 6 44.33 28.27 -32.44
C LYS A 6 43.06 27.85 -33.20
N THR A 7 43.21 27.42 -34.45
CA THR A 7 42.12 26.84 -35.23
C THR A 7 41.93 25.38 -34.81
N LEU A 8 40.73 25.03 -34.36
CA LEU A 8 40.39 23.65 -34.00
C LEU A 8 40.41 22.76 -35.27
N THR A 9 41.12 21.64 -35.21
CA THR A 9 41.19 20.66 -36.30
C THR A 9 39.93 19.79 -36.34
N ILE A 10 39.56 19.30 -37.53
CA ILE A 10 38.38 18.42 -37.74
C ILE A 10 38.40 17.22 -36.78
N ALA A 11 39.57 16.61 -36.56
CA ALA A 11 39.76 15.49 -35.66
C ALA A 11 39.50 15.85 -34.17
N SER A 12 39.87 17.05 -33.72
CA SER A 12 39.63 17.49 -32.34
C SER A 12 38.14 17.71 -32.05
N LEU A 13 37.41 18.29 -33.01
CA LEU A 13 35.96 18.49 -32.92
C LEU A 13 35.19 17.16 -32.99
N GLY A 14 35.62 16.23 -33.86
CA GLY A 14 35.02 14.90 -33.95
C GLY A 14 35.15 14.09 -32.65
N LYS A 15 36.32 14.13 -32.00
CA LYS A 15 36.53 13.51 -30.68
C LYS A 15 35.63 14.13 -29.61
N GLY A 16 35.50 15.46 -29.61
CA GLY A 16 34.59 16.16 -28.70
C GLY A 16 33.12 15.77 -28.90
N PHE A 17 32.69 15.64 -30.16
CA PHE A 17 31.34 15.20 -30.50
C PHE A 17 31.06 13.77 -30.01
N ILE A 18 31.98 12.82 -30.27
CA ILE A 18 31.85 11.44 -29.77
C ILE A 18 31.81 11.41 -28.23
N ALA A 19 32.68 12.17 -27.56
CA ALA A 19 32.66 12.26 -26.11
C ALA A 19 31.31 12.78 -25.59
N SER A 20 30.69 13.74 -26.28
CA SER A 20 29.37 14.26 -25.92
C SER A 20 28.24 13.23 -26.09
N LEU A 21 28.30 12.38 -27.13
CA LEU A 21 27.36 11.28 -27.34
C LEU A 21 27.49 10.22 -26.25
N VAL A 22 28.72 9.83 -25.91
CA VAL A 22 28.98 8.87 -24.83
C VAL A 22 28.46 9.41 -23.51
N LEU A 23 28.72 10.69 -23.21
CA LEU A 23 28.23 11.34 -22.00
C LEU A 23 26.70 11.37 -21.95
N ALA A 24 26.04 11.72 -23.06
CA ALA A 24 24.58 11.72 -23.15
C ALA A 24 24.00 10.32 -22.89
N ALA A 25 24.58 9.28 -23.50
CA ALA A 25 24.17 7.90 -23.29
C ALA A 25 24.32 7.47 -21.83
N LEU A 26 25.45 7.83 -21.18
CA LEU A 26 25.67 7.54 -19.76
C LEU A 26 24.66 8.25 -18.86
N ILE A 27 24.33 9.52 -19.16
CA ILE A 27 23.30 10.27 -18.41
C ILE A 27 21.95 9.58 -18.54
N THR A 28 21.52 9.20 -19.75
CA THR A 28 20.25 8.51 -19.98
C THR A 28 20.18 7.16 -19.25
N LEU A 29 21.27 6.39 -19.28
CA LEU A 29 21.34 5.11 -18.57
C LEU A 29 21.27 5.31 -17.05
N ALA A 30 21.97 6.31 -16.51
CA ALA A 30 21.94 6.64 -15.10
C ALA A 30 20.55 7.09 -14.63
N THR A 31 19.88 7.96 -15.40
CA THR A 31 18.51 8.39 -15.09
C THR A 31 17.53 7.21 -15.15
N ASN A 32 17.66 6.34 -16.15
CA ASN A 32 16.80 5.17 -16.27
C ASN A 32 16.97 4.19 -15.09
N TRP A 33 18.23 3.92 -14.71
CA TRP A 33 18.53 3.08 -13.56
C TRP A 33 17.98 3.65 -12.25
N PHE A 34 18.09 4.96 -12.05
CA PHE A 34 17.52 5.64 -10.88
C PHE A 34 15.99 5.51 -10.84
N MET A 35 15.30 5.71 -11.98
CA MET A 35 13.84 5.54 -12.07
C MET A 35 13.39 4.12 -11.74
N VAL A 36 14.06 3.10 -12.30
CA VAL A 36 13.72 1.70 -12.03
C VAL A 36 13.85 1.38 -10.53
N ARG A 37 14.87 1.94 -9.86
CA ARG A 37 15.03 1.79 -8.41
C ARG A 37 13.90 2.48 -7.62
N GLU A 38 13.51 3.69 -8.01
CA GLU A 38 12.41 4.43 -7.37
C GLU A 38 11.09 3.66 -7.51
N ILE A 39 10.76 3.18 -8.71
CA ILE A 39 9.58 2.36 -9.00
C ILE A 39 9.55 1.09 -8.14
N ASN A 40 10.67 0.37 -8.06
CA ASN A 40 10.73 -0.86 -7.27
C ASN A 40 10.53 -0.59 -5.77
N SER A 41 11.08 0.51 -5.25
CA SER A 41 10.89 0.90 -3.85
C SER A 41 9.42 1.21 -3.54
N LEU A 42 8.73 1.94 -4.43
CA LEU A 42 7.30 2.24 -4.30
C LEU A 42 6.44 0.97 -4.36
N ASN A 43 6.75 0.04 -5.27
CA ASN A 43 5.98 -1.20 -5.40
C ASN A 43 6.11 -2.09 -4.15
N THR A 44 7.31 -2.19 -3.57
CA THR A 44 7.54 -3.01 -2.36
C THR A 44 6.86 -2.44 -1.11
N SER A 45 6.94 -1.12 -0.90
CA SER A 45 6.28 -0.46 0.24
C SER A 45 4.74 -0.52 0.11
N TRP A 46 4.21 -0.32 -1.09
CA TRP A 46 2.79 -0.48 -1.39
C TRP A 46 2.30 -1.91 -1.11
N ALA A 47 2.99 -2.91 -1.66
CA ALA A 47 2.60 -4.32 -1.48
C ALA A 47 2.64 -4.78 -0.02
N ALA A 48 3.57 -4.25 0.80
CA ALA A 48 3.60 -4.53 2.23
C ALA A 48 2.40 -3.93 2.97
N HIS A 49 2.04 -2.68 2.65
CA HIS A 49 0.90 -2.00 3.27
C HIS A 49 -0.45 -2.57 2.84
N GLU A 50 -0.62 -2.88 1.56
CA GLU A 50 -1.87 -3.46 1.04
C GLU A 50 -2.16 -4.82 1.69
N ARG A 51 -1.12 -5.65 1.87
CA ARG A 51 -1.25 -6.93 2.60
C ARG A 51 -1.76 -6.73 4.03
N SER A 52 -1.19 -5.79 4.78
CA SER A 52 -1.64 -5.51 6.15
C SER A 52 -3.10 -5.03 6.21
N ILE A 53 -3.50 -4.15 5.28
CA ILE A 53 -4.88 -3.64 5.21
C ILE A 53 -5.86 -4.77 4.89
N ILE A 54 -5.54 -5.61 3.90
CA ILE A 54 -6.36 -6.77 3.52
C ILE A 54 -6.51 -7.74 4.69
N GLN A 55 -5.42 -8.04 5.40
CA GLN A 55 -5.44 -8.92 6.57
C GLN A 55 -6.29 -8.33 7.70
N LYS A 56 -6.14 -7.04 8.02
CA LYS A 56 -6.99 -6.36 9.00
C LYS A 56 -8.47 -6.42 8.62
N GLN A 57 -8.80 -6.15 7.36
CA GLN A 57 -10.17 -6.25 6.86
C GLN A 57 -10.73 -7.68 7.01
N SER A 58 -9.92 -8.69 6.70
CA SER A 58 -10.28 -10.09 6.87
C SER A 58 -10.57 -10.42 8.34
N TYR A 59 -9.72 -9.98 9.27
CA TYR A 59 -9.97 -10.16 10.70
C TYR A 59 -11.22 -9.44 11.19
N VAL A 60 -11.52 -8.22 10.72
CA VAL A 60 -12.79 -7.54 11.08
C VAL A 60 -13.99 -8.36 10.61
N ALA A 61 -13.93 -8.96 9.41
CA ALA A 61 -14.99 -9.83 8.91
C ALA A 61 -15.12 -11.12 9.75
N MET A 62 -14.01 -11.74 10.13
CA MET A 62 -14.00 -12.91 11.01
C MET A 62 -14.59 -12.59 12.39
N LEU A 63 -14.22 -11.45 13.00
CA LEU A 63 -14.77 -11.00 14.29
C LEU A 63 -16.30 -10.80 14.19
N ARG A 64 -16.78 -10.20 13.11
CA ARG A 64 -18.23 -10.04 12.89
C ARG A 64 -18.95 -11.39 12.81
N GLY A 65 -18.36 -12.37 12.12
CA GLY A 65 -18.92 -13.72 12.02
C GLY A 65 -18.90 -14.46 13.35
N ALA A 66 -17.77 -14.40 14.06
CA ALA A 66 -17.59 -15.08 15.35
C ALA A 66 -18.47 -14.48 16.45
N ILE A 67 -18.75 -13.17 16.43
CA ILE A 67 -19.58 -12.52 17.46
C ILE A 67 -21.07 -12.52 17.10
N GLY A 68 -21.39 -12.26 15.82
CA GLY A 68 -22.74 -11.97 15.34
C GLY A 68 -23.59 -13.20 15.00
N TYR A 69 -24.27 -13.15 13.84
CA TYR A 69 -25.24 -14.17 13.44
C TYR A 69 -24.56 -15.54 13.23
N GLY A 70 -25.01 -16.53 13.99
CA GLY A 70 -24.44 -17.88 14.00
C GLY A 70 -23.16 -18.01 14.85
N GLY A 71 -22.69 -16.89 15.42
CA GLY A 71 -21.56 -16.82 16.33
C GLY A 71 -21.97 -16.87 17.80
N MET A 72 -21.10 -16.32 18.66
CA MET A 72 -21.18 -16.34 20.12
C MET A 72 -22.54 -15.88 20.64
N ILE A 73 -22.99 -14.68 20.27
CA ILE A 73 -24.22 -14.08 20.79
C ILE A 73 -25.44 -14.94 20.41
N HIS A 74 -25.49 -15.40 19.15
CA HIS A 74 -26.60 -16.19 18.65
C HIS A 74 -26.65 -17.57 19.31
N ASN A 75 -25.50 -18.24 19.42
CA ASN A 75 -25.42 -19.54 20.08
C ASN A 75 -25.75 -19.44 21.57
N PHE A 76 -25.30 -18.40 22.27
CA PHE A 76 -25.69 -18.16 23.65
C PHE A 76 -27.21 -18.04 23.82
N LYS A 77 -27.86 -17.18 23.03
CA LYS A 77 -29.32 -17.00 23.08
C LYS A 77 -30.08 -18.31 22.77
N ASN A 78 -29.60 -19.09 21.81
CA ASN A 78 -30.19 -20.39 21.51
C ASN A 78 -29.98 -21.42 22.64
N TYR A 79 -28.84 -21.36 23.34
CA TYR A 79 -28.61 -22.20 24.51
C TYR A 79 -29.62 -21.87 25.62
N LEU A 80 -29.84 -20.59 25.91
CA LEU A 80 -30.85 -20.17 26.90
C LEU A 80 -32.26 -20.67 26.56
N LEU A 81 -32.65 -20.63 25.28
CA LEU A 81 -34.00 -21.00 24.87
C LEU A 81 -34.23 -22.52 24.79
N ARG A 82 -33.19 -23.28 24.45
CA ARG A 82 -33.32 -24.70 24.05
C ARG A 82 -32.66 -25.66 25.03
N HIS A 83 -31.80 -25.15 25.91
CA HIS A 83 -30.99 -25.91 26.86
C HIS A 83 -30.14 -27.02 26.20
N ASP A 84 -29.87 -26.89 24.89
CA ASP A 84 -29.11 -27.86 24.10
C ASP A 84 -27.63 -27.50 24.10
N THR A 85 -26.81 -28.42 24.62
CA THR A 85 -25.36 -28.26 24.79
C THR A 85 -24.61 -28.01 23.48
N ARG A 86 -25.19 -28.32 22.32
CA ARG A 86 -24.59 -27.97 21.03
C ARG A 86 -24.44 -26.46 20.86
N TYR A 87 -25.38 -25.68 21.36
CA TYR A 87 -25.30 -24.21 21.32
C TYR A 87 -24.30 -23.66 22.33
N LEU A 88 -24.19 -24.29 23.51
CA LEU A 88 -23.16 -23.95 24.49
C LEU A 88 -21.75 -24.14 23.89
N LEU A 89 -21.50 -25.31 23.29
CA LEU A 89 -20.24 -25.61 22.59
C LEU A 89 -19.99 -24.63 21.43
N GLY A 90 -21.02 -24.31 20.66
CA GLY A 90 -20.95 -23.32 19.59
C GLY A 90 -20.54 -21.93 20.10
N SER A 91 -21.09 -21.49 21.23
CA SER A 91 -20.75 -20.21 21.85
C SER A 91 -19.29 -20.19 22.32
N HIS A 92 -18.83 -21.22 23.04
CA HIS A 92 -17.44 -21.32 23.47
C HIS A 92 -16.45 -21.39 22.31
N LYS A 93 -16.79 -22.11 21.23
CA LYS A 93 -15.99 -22.14 20.01
C LYS A 93 -15.83 -20.74 19.43
N SER A 94 -16.93 -20.01 19.28
CA SER A 94 -16.91 -18.64 18.76
C SER A 94 -16.16 -17.65 19.66
N MET A 95 -16.20 -17.83 20.97
CA MET A 95 -15.37 -17.05 21.92
C MET A 95 -13.89 -17.28 21.67
N LEU A 96 -13.47 -18.55 21.55
CA LEU A 96 -12.08 -18.90 21.26
C LEU A 96 -11.63 -18.34 19.90
N GLU A 97 -12.44 -18.50 18.86
CA GLU A 97 -12.20 -17.90 17.54
C GLU A 97 -12.02 -16.39 17.65
N THR A 98 -12.88 -15.70 18.40
CA THR A 98 -12.78 -14.24 18.64
C THR A 98 -11.45 -13.88 19.30
N THR A 99 -11.03 -14.58 20.36
CA THR A 99 -9.75 -14.34 21.05
C THR A 99 -8.54 -14.57 20.14
N ILE A 100 -8.58 -15.62 19.30
CA ILE A 100 -7.52 -15.91 18.33
C ILE A 100 -7.43 -14.78 17.29
N VAL A 101 -8.57 -14.35 16.75
CA VAL A 101 -8.61 -13.28 15.74
C VAL A 101 -8.17 -11.93 16.33
N ILE A 102 -8.55 -11.61 17.57
CA ILE A 102 -8.06 -10.41 18.29
C ILE A 102 -6.52 -10.45 18.38
N THR A 103 -5.96 -11.59 18.79
CA THR A 103 -4.51 -11.76 18.89
C THR A 103 -3.84 -11.60 17.53
N GLY A 104 -4.37 -12.25 16.48
CA GLY A 104 -3.90 -12.11 15.11
C GLY A 104 -3.94 -10.66 14.61
N TYR A 105 -5.01 -9.92 14.92
CA TYR A 105 -5.13 -8.50 14.58
C TYR A 105 -4.05 -7.66 15.26
N ARG A 106 -3.80 -7.89 16.56
CA ARG A 106 -2.79 -7.14 17.34
C ARG A 106 -1.37 -7.29 16.76
N VAL A 107 -1.02 -8.46 16.22
CA VAL A 107 0.29 -8.73 15.58
C VAL A 107 0.54 -7.86 14.35
N LEU A 108 -0.51 -7.43 13.64
CA LEU A 108 -0.38 -6.55 12.48
C LEU A 108 -0.03 -5.09 12.84
N GLY A 109 0.06 -4.77 14.13
CA GLY A 109 0.21 -3.42 14.64
C GLY A 109 -1.13 -2.70 14.73
N VAL A 110 -1.37 -2.01 15.84
CA VAL A 110 -2.65 -1.36 16.13
C VAL A 110 -2.44 0.09 16.55
N SER A 111 -3.30 0.97 16.06
CA SER A 111 -3.47 2.31 16.61
C SER A 111 -4.12 2.25 17.99
N GLN A 112 -4.04 3.34 18.75
CA GLN A 112 -4.72 3.42 20.06
C GLN A 112 -6.24 3.19 19.95
N LYS A 113 -6.88 3.68 18.87
CA LYS A 113 -8.31 3.47 18.62
C LYS A 113 -8.64 2.00 18.37
N GLU A 114 -7.84 1.32 17.56
CA GLU A 114 -8.00 -0.12 17.30
C GLU A 114 -7.74 -0.93 18.55
N LYS A 115 -6.72 -0.58 19.34
CA LYS A 115 -6.42 -1.24 20.61
C LYS A 115 -7.63 -1.19 21.56
N ASN A 116 -8.17 0.01 21.79
CA ASN A 116 -9.34 0.17 22.65
C ASN A 116 -10.55 -0.65 22.15
N ALA A 117 -10.81 -0.64 20.83
CA ALA A 117 -11.90 -1.45 20.27
C ALA A 117 -11.66 -2.97 20.44
N LEU A 118 -10.43 -3.45 20.30
CA LEU A 118 -10.11 -4.87 20.54
C LEU A 118 -10.23 -5.24 22.02
N ASP A 119 -9.86 -4.33 22.91
CA ASP A 119 -10.01 -4.50 24.36
C ASP A 119 -11.50 -4.55 24.74
N ASP A 120 -12.34 -3.68 24.16
CA ASP A 120 -13.80 -3.71 24.33
C ASP A 120 -14.41 -5.04 23.87
N LEU A 121 -13.98 -5.57 22.71
CA LEU A 121 -14.43 -6.89 22.24
C LEU A 121 -14.03 -8.02 23.20
N GLN A 122 -12.81 -7.95 23.73
CA GLN A 122 -12.32 -8.95 24.67
C GLN A 122 -13.09 -8.91 25.99
N ASN A 123 -13.45 -7.72 26.48
CA ASN A 123 -14.28 -7.57 27.67
C ASN A 123 -15.67 -8.18 27.47
N VAL A 124 -16.32 -7.93 26.33
CA VAL A 124 -17.64 -8.54 26.03
C VAL A 124 -17.56 -10.07 25.97
N VAL A 125 -16.49 -10.63 25.41
CA VAL A 125 -16.28 -12.09 25.42
C VAL A 125 -16.23 -12.64 26.85
N GLU A 126 -15.56 -11.95 27.77
CA GLU A 126 -15.49 -12.36 29.17
C GLU A 126 -16.81 -12.17 29.93
N GLU A 127 -17.58 -11.11 29.62
CA GLU A 127 -18.94 -10.94 30.14
C GLU A 127 -19.84 -12.11 29.74
N TYR A 128 -19.82 -12.49 28.46
CA TYR A 128 -20.56 -13.66 27.98
C TYR A 128 -20.08 -14.96 28.60
N ARG A 129 -18.77 -15.13 28.86
CA ARG A 129 -18.26 -16.30 29.57
C ARG A 129 -18.87 -16.41 30.97
N GLY A 130 -18.90 -15.30 31.71
CA GLY A 130 -19.54 -15.23 33.01
C GLY A 130 -21.05 -15.48 32.96
N ALA A 131 -21.72 -14.96 31.93
CA ALA A 131 -23.15 -15.18 31.68
C ALA A 131 -23.47 -16.66 31.41
N ILE A 132 -22.64 -17.35 30.63
CA ILE A 132 -22.75 -18.80 30.38
C ILE A 132 -22.66 -19.58 31.70
N THR A 133 -21.65 -19.32 32.53
CA THR A 133 -21.50 -20.04 33.81
C THR A 133 -22.72 -19.87 34.71
N ARG A 134 -23.30 -18.66 34.76
CA ARG A 134 -24.54 -18.41 35.52
C ARG A 134 -25.73 -19.12 34.89
N ALA A 135 -25.85 -19.09 33.57
CA ALA A 135 -26.93 -19.74 32.84
C ALA A 135 -26.93 -21.26 33.08
N GLU A 136 -25.77 -21.92 33.00
CA GLU A 136 -25.62 -23.35 33.29
C GLU A 136 -26.11 -23.68 34.72
N ALA A 137 -25.72 -22.89 35.71
CA ALA A 137 -26.13 -23.10 37.10
C ALA A 137 -27.66 -22.98 37.28
N LEU A 138 -28.30 -21.99 36.65
CA LEU A 138 -29.74 -21.78 36.71
C LEU A 138 -30.53 -22.85 35.94
N ILE A 139 -30.04 -23.26 34.77
CA ILE A 139 -30.65 -24.33 33.97
C ILE A 139 -30.62 -25.65 34.74
N ASN A 140 -29.52 -25.96 35.44
CA ASN A 140 -29.37 -27.19 36.21
C ASN A 140 -30.36 -27.32 37.38
N ILE A 141 -30.89 -26.20 37.89
CA ILE A 141 -31.92 -26.18 38.94
C ILE A 141 -33.35 -26.03 38.38
N ASN A 142 -33.54 -26.21 37.07
CA ASN A 142 -34.81 -26.03 36.36
C ASN A 142 -35.45 -24.65 36.56
N PHE A 143 -34.63 -23.60 36.62
CA PHE A 143 -35.12 -22.24 36.73
C PHE A 143 -35.89 -21.83 35.45
N PRO A 144 -36.97 -21.03 35.55
CA PRO A 144 -37.75 -20.63 34.38
C PRO A 144 -36.92 -19.83 33.36
N THR A 145 -36.96 -20.20 32.08
CA THR A 145 -36.14 -19.60 31.00
C THR A 145 -36.29 -18.08 30.89
N ASP A 146 -37.49 -17.54 31.10
CA ASP A 146 -37.77 -16.10 31.07
C ASP A 146 -37.08 -15.34 32.21
N GLN A 147 -36.88 -16.00 33.35
CA GLN A 147 -36.14 -15.45 34.48
C GLN A 147 -34.63 -15.65 34.35
N ILE A 148 -34.19 -16.73 33.69
CA ILE A 148 -32.77 -16.94 33.37
C ILE A 148 -32.27 -15.80 32.48
N ASP A 149 -32.96 -15.52 31.37
CA ASP A 149 -32.56 -14.49 30.40
C ASP A 149 -32.32 -13.12 31.08
N ARG A 150 -33.19 -12.73 32.01
CA ARG A 150 -33.06 -11.49 32.78
C ARG A 150 -31.81 -11.45 33.68
N GLN A 151 -31.37 -12.58 34.21
CA GLN A 151 -30.22 -12.66 35.12
C GLN A 151 -28.87 -12.77 34.40
N VAL A 152 -28.88 -13.20 33.13
CA VAL A 152 -27.67 -13.47 32.34
C VAL A 152 -27.53 -12.57 31.11
N SER A 153 -28.39 -11.57 30.96
CA SER A 153 -28.33 -10.62 29.87
C SER A 153 -27.00 -9.85 29.86
N VAL A 154 -26.43 -9.68 28.66
CA VAL A 154 -25.16 -8.98 28.40
C VAL A 154 -25.44 -7.84 27.42
N ASP A 155 -24.81 -6.69 27.64
CA ASP A 155 -24.91 -5.56 26.71
C ASP A 155 -24.02 -5.78 25.48
N ASP A 156 -24.65 -5.96 24.31
CA ASP A 156 -23.95 -6.16 23.04
C ASP A 156 -23.38 -4.83 22.46
N THR A 157 -23.79 -3.69 22.99
CA THR A 157 -23.46 -2.35 22.46
C THR A 157 -21.95 -2.07 22.39
N PRO A 158 -21.11 -2.42 23.38
CA PRO A 158 -19.66 -2.24 23.29
C PRO A 158 -19.05 -3.02 22.12
N ALA A 159 -19.45 -4.28 21.93
CA ALA A 159 -18.95 -5.09 20.82
C ALA A 159 -19.38 -4.52 19.46
N MET A 160 -20.64 -4.09 19.32
CA MET A 160 -21.13 -3.47 18.09
C MET A 160 -20.35 -2.18 17.74
N ARG A 161 -20.14 -1.30 18.74
CA ARG A 161 -19.36 -0.07 18.56
C ARG A 161 -17.90 -0.37 18.22
N ALA A 162 -17.30 -1.36 18.86
CA ALA A 162 -15.93 -1.76 18.59
C ALA A 162 -15.77 -2.30 17.15
N LEU A 163 -16.67 -3.18 16.69
CA LEU A 163 -16.65 -3.70 15.31
C LEU A 163 -16.82 -2.59 14.27
N LEU A 164 -17.70 -1.62 14.53
CA LEU A 164 -17.86 -0.44 13.68
C LEU A 164 -16.60 0.42 13.69
N GLY A 165 -16.01 0.65 14.86
CA GLY A 165 -14.77 1.39 15.05
C GLY A 165 -13.59 0.79 14.28
N LEU A 166 -13.41 -0.53 14.35
CA LEU A 166 -12.38 -1.25 13.58
C LEU A 166 -12.62 -1.13 12.08
N SER A 167 -13.87 -1.27 11.64
CA SER A 167 -14.23 -1.14 10.21
C SER A 167 -13.89 0.25 9.68
N ASN A 168 -14.22 1.29 10.44
CA ASN A 168 -13.93 2.68 10.09
C ASN A 168 -12.43 2.97 10.12
N ALA A 169 -11.69 2.39 11.07
CA ALA A 169 -10.24 2.52 11.15
C ALA A 169 -9.55 1.91 9.92
N VAL A 170 -9.96 0.70 9.51
CA VAL A 170 -9.43 0.03 8.31
C VAL A 170 -9.78 0.82 7.04
N ALA A 171 -11.03 1.31 6.91
CA ALA A 171 -11.44 2.12 5.77
C ALA A 171 -10.65 3.44 5.68
N SER A 172 -10.44 4.11 6.81
CA SER A 172 -9.68 5.36 6.89
C SER A 172 -8.19 5.15 6.54
N LEU A 173 -7.61 4.04 7.02
CA LEU A 173 -6.23 3.66 6.70
C LEU A 173 -6.07 3.39 5.20
N ARG A 174 -7.02 2.68 4.59
CA ARG A 174 -7.03 2.42 3.15
C ARG A 174 -7.11 3.72 2.35
N GLN A 175 -7.99 4.64 2.74
CA GLN A 175 -8.14 5.92 2.04
C GLN A 175 -6.89 6.81 2.16
N SER A 176 -6.27 6.88 3.35
CA SER A 176 -5.07 7.69 3.55
C SER A 176 -3.90 7.16 2.72
N LYS A 177 -3.71 5.83 2.68
CA LYS A 177 -2.67 5.18 1.88
C LYS A 177 -2.91 5.32 0.39
N ALA A 178 -4.15 5.19 -0.08
CA ALA A 178 -4.49 5.45 -1.48
C ALA A 178 -4.15 6.89 -1.91
N LYS A 179 -4.37 7.89 -1.04
CA LYS A 179 -4.00 9.29 -1.30
C LYS A 179 -2.48 9.51 -1.34
N VAL A 180 -1.73 8.89 -0.43
CA VAL A 180 -0.26 8.97 -0.43
C VAL A 180 0.29 8.37 -1.73
N VAL A 181 -0.18 7.19 -2.10
CA VAL A 181 0.30 6.50 -3.30
C VAL A 181 -0.11 7.20 -4.59
N SER A 182 -1.34 7.74 -4.69
CA SER A 182 -1.69 8.56 -5.86
C SER A 182 -0.83 9.82 -5.96
N GLY A 183 -0.48 10.45 -4.83
CA GLY A 183 0.46 11.57 -4.78
C GLY A 183 1.87 11.19 -5.24
N GLU A 184 2.41 10.07 -4.75
CA GLU A 184 3.73 9.54 -5.14
C GLU A 184 3.78 9.13 -6.61
N ILE A 185 2.72 8.50 -7.13
CA ILE A 185 2.58 8.16 -8.55
C ILE A 185 2.56 9.41 -9.41
N ASN A 186 1.81 10.46 -9.01
CA ASN A 186 1.77 11.72 -9.75
C ASN A 186 3.14 12.42 -9.77
N ALA A 187 3.85 12.40 -8.63
CA ALA A 187 5.21 12.95 -8.54
C ALA A 187 6.19 12.16 -9.43
N LEU A 188 6.12 10.83 -9.42
CA LEU A 188 6.90 9.96 -10.30
C LEU A 188 6.60 10.23 -11.77
N ALA A 189 5.32 10.32 -12.15
CA ALA A 189 4.90 10.63 -13.52
C ALA A 189 5.44 11.99 -13.99
N SER A 190 5.41 13.02 -13.12
CA SER A 190 5.99 14.32 -13.40
C SER A 190 7.50 14.25 -13.63
N ARG A 191 8.24 13.52 -12.79
CA ARG A 191 9.69 13.31 -12.97
C ARG A 191 10.02 12.55 -14.25
N ILE A 192 9.23 11.53 -14.59
CA ILE A 192 9.35 10.81 -15.87
C ILE A 192 9.18 11.78 -17.03
N ASN A 193 8.11 12.58 -17.03
CA ASN A 193 7.84 13.56 -18.09
C ASN A 193 8.97 14.59 -18.23
N VAL A 194 9.45 15.16 -17.12
CA VAL A 194 10.57 16.13 -17.14
C VAL A 194 11.85 15.49 -17.67
N SER A 195 12.16 14.26 -17.24
CA SER A 195 13.34 13.54 -17.73
C SER A 195 13.23 13.21 -19.22
N ALA A 196 12.06 12.80 -19.70
CA ALA A 196 11.79 12.52 -21.11
C ALA A 196 11.92 13.78 -21.97
N MET A 197 11.39 14.92 -21.51
CA MET A 197 11.58 16.22 -22.16
C MET A 197 13.04 16.62 -22.19
N GLY A 198 13.78 16.42 -21.09
CA GLY A 198 15.22 16.72 -21.00
C GLY A 198 16.06 15.87 -21.96
N ILE A 199 15.81 14.56 -22.02
CA ILE A 199 16.46 13.64 -22.96
C ILE A 199 16.10 14.02 -24.40
N GLY A 200 14.82 14.31 -24.67
CA GLY A 200 14.37 14.74 -26.00
C GLY A 200 15.05 16.04 -26.45
N ALA A 201 15.11 17.05 -25.58
CA ALA A 201 15.80 18.31 -25.86
C ALA A 201 17.30 18.11 -26.11
N LEU A 202 17.96 17.27 -25.29
CA LEU A 202 19.37 16.92 -25.47
C LEU A 202 19.62 16.25 -26.83
N LEU A 203 18.77 15.31 -27.23
CA LEU A 203 18.88 14.63 -28.53
C LEU A 203 18.71 15.62 -29.69
N VAL A 204 17.72 16.53 -29.62
CA VAL A 204 17.53 17.57 -30.63
C VAL A 204 18.76 18.48 -30.74
N ILE A 205 19.34 18.90 -29.61
CA ILE A 205 20.57 19.71 -29.58
C ILE A 205 21.73 18.96 -30.23
N LEU A 206 21.90 17.67 -29.93
CA LEU A 206 22.96 16.85 -30.53
C LEU A 206 22.78 16.66 -32.04
N ILE A 207 21.54 16.48 -32.51
CA ILE A 207 21.22 16.38 -33.95
C ILE A 207 21.54 17.70 -34.65
N LEU A 208 21.13 18.84 -34.08
CA LEU A 208 21.43 20.16 -34.64
C LEU A 208 22.93 20.45 -34.66
N ALA A 209 23.64 20.09 -33.59
CA ALA A 209 25.09 20.22 -33.50
C ALA A 209 25.81 19.36 -34.54
N LEU A 210 25.35 18.12 -34.76
CA LEU A 210 25.86 17.23 -35.79
C LEU A 210 25.60 17.80 -37.19
N ALA A 211 24.37 18.22 -37.49
CA ALA A 211 24.01 18.79 -38.78
C ALA A 211 24.83 20.05 -39.09
N TRP A 212 25.00 20.92 -38.09
CA TRP A 212 25.86 22.10 -38.19
C TRP A 212 27.33 21.71 -38.45
N PHE A 213 27.86 20.72 -37.73
CA PHE A 213 29.22 20.23 -37.91
C PHE A 213 29.45 19.64 -39.31
N LEU A 214 28.57 18.75 -39.77
CA LEU A 214 28.63 18.15 -41.10
C LEU A 214 28.60 19.21 -42.21
N ARG A 215 27.67 20.17 -42.12
CA ARG A 215 27.53 21.24 -43.11
C ARG A 215 28.78 22.13 -43.18
N THR A 216 29.25 22.61 -42.03
CA THR A 216 30.32 23.62 -41.97
C THR A 216 31.72 23.05 -42.18
N ARG A 217 31.99 21.83 -41.70
CA ARG A 217 33.34 21.25 -41.68
C ARG A 217 33.59 20.16 -42.71
N LEU A 218 32.54 19.52 -43.24
CA LEU A 218 32.68 18.46 -44.24
C LEU A 218 32.12 18.88 -45.59
N ILE A 219 30.83 19.21 -45.67
CA ILE A 219 30.14 19.45 -46.95
C ILE A 219 30.65 20.72 -47.64
N ASN A 220 30.65 21.88 -46.96
CA ASN A 220 31.07 23.14 -47.59
C ASN A 220 32.54 23.11 -48.09
N PRO A 221 33.53 22.64 -47.31
CA PRO A 221 34.92 22.59 -47.77
C PRO A 221 35.12 21.61 -48.93
N LEU A 222 34.49 20.42 -48.88
CA LEU A 222 34.58 19.44 -49.98
C LEU A 222 33.93 19.99 -51.25
N GLY A 223 32.77 20.65 -51.16
CA GLY A 223 32.13 21.28 -52.31
C GLY A 223 32.99 22.39 -52.93
N ASN A 224 33.64 23.20 -52.11
CA ASN A 224 34.57 24.22 -52.59
C ASN A 224 35.82 23.63 -53.25
N LEU A 225 36.32 22.48 -52.77
CA LEU A 225 37.44 21.77 -53.39
C LEU A 225 37.05 21.20 -54.76
N VAL A 226 35.89 20.52 -54.86
CA VAL A 226 35.39 20.01 -56.15
C VAL A 226 35.19 21.15 -57.15
N ALA A 227 34.55 22.24 -56.74
CA ALA A 227 34.35 23.41 -57.58
C ALA A 227 35.66 24.12 -58.00
N ALA A 228 36.76 23.92 -57.27
CA ALA A 228 38.08 24.44 -57.64
C ALA A 228 38.81 23.52 -58.63
N PHE A 229 38.47 22.23 -58.69
CA PHE A 229 39.00 21.28 -59.68
C PHE A 229 38.21 21.32 -61.01
N ASP A 230 36.94 21.73 -60.98
CA ASP A 230 36.10 21.91 -62.18
C ASP A 230 36.34 23.25 -62.91
N ARG A 231 37.21 24.13 -62.40
CA ARG A 231 37.63 25.39 -63.04
C ARG A 231 39.03 25.30 -63.59
#